data_AF-A0AAN8L3N7-F1
#
_entry.id   AF-A0AAN8L3N7-F1
#
_cell.length_a   1.000
_cell.length_b   1.000
_cell.length_c   1.000
_cell.angle_alpha   90.00
_cell.angle_beta   90.00
_cell.angle_gamma   90.00
#
_symmetry.space_group_name_H-M   'P 1'
#
loop_
_entity.id
_entity.type
_entity.pdbx_description
1 polymer ?
#
loop_
_entity_poly.entity_id
_entity_poly.type
_entity_poly.pdbx_seq_one_letter_code
_entity_poly.pdbx_strand_id
1 'polypeptide(L)'
;MRIDYNQVAVALERTHFTRPASAREQKLVNFSESSLVQENFTGMLPVLPLEVLEEILLNVHPHQVVCVCRLVCHEWKEVVDSDSLWREKCRREGYQTCDSTKLPEDWCLFYFLCKKRHNLIKNPRAEDKLNGWHIMKNGGDQWNIGSVGPNDTDLKYFVTSYETCMKFQLIDLEEEGYRPSFMDDFQPDIIISDWYAPRSDCGSVYEICVELLNQKKKPIRKFSPDTVIFQQWNDQKWNQMTHVFKNYGPGVRYIRFIHGGKDTQFWAGWYGIRVTNSSVEICPSMDR
;
A
#
# COMPACT_ATOMS: atom_id res chain seq x y z
N MET A 1 16.23 3.67 19.31
CA MET A 1 16.13 2.27 18.84
C MET A 1 16.65 2.27 17.41
N ARG A 2 17.72 1.53 17.07
CA ARG A 2 18.30 1.57 15.71
C ARG A 2 17.39 0.79 14.77
N ILE A 3 16.82 1.48 13.78
CA ILE A 3 16.02 0.89 12.72
C ILE A 3 16.91 -0.08 11.94
N ASP A 4 16.47 -1.32 11.80
CA ASP A 4 17.16 -2.32 11.01
C ASP A 4 16.79 -2.14 9.54
N TYR A 5 17.58 -1.33 8.82
CA TYR A 5 17.33 -1.06 7.40
C TYR A 5 17.35 -2.32 6.53
N ASN A 6 18.00 -3.41 6.96
CA ASN A 6 17.87 -4.70 6.26
C ASN A 6 16.44 -5.25 6.36
N GLN A 7 15.69 -4.96 7.42
CA GLN A 7 14.29 -5.37 7.54
C GLN A 7 13.38 -4.59 6.60
N VAL A 8 13.67 -3.31 6.38
CA VAL A 8 12.97 -2.43 5.44
C VAL A 8 13.24 -2.87 4.00
N ALA A 9 14.51 -3.15 3.69
CA ALA A 9 14.93 -3.57 2.36
C ALA A 9 14.41 -4.96 1.97
N VAL A 10 14.36 -5.93 2.91
CA VAL A 10 13.87 -7.30 2.65
C VAL A 10 12.34 -7.41 2.72
N ALA A 11 11.65 -6.51 3.43
CA ALA A 11 10.18 -6.34 3.38
C ALA A 11 9.62 -5.98 1.99
N LEU A 12 10.50 -5.66 1.03
CA LEU A 12 10.16 -5.11 -0.28
C LEU A 12 10.51 -6.01 -1.47
N GLU A 13 11.14 -7.16 -1.25
CA GLU A 13 11.57 -8.05 -2.35
C GLU A 13 10.44 -8.92 -2.94
N ARG A 14 9.29 -9.07 -2.26
CA ARG A 14 8.30 -10.09 -2.65
C ARG A 14 7.34 -9.74 -3.79
N THR A 15 7.44 -8.56 -4.42
CA THR A 15 6.48 -8.17 -5.48
C THR A 15 6.91 -8.37 -6.93
N HIS A 16 8.12 -8.84 -7.25
CA HIS A 16 8.46 -9.11 -8.66
C HIS A 16 9.37 -10.33 -8.88
N PHE A 17 8.78 -11.53 -8.98
CA PHE A 17 9.32 -12.61 -9.83
C PHE A 17 8.18 -13.55 -10.30
N THR A 18 7.30 -13.06 -11.17
CA THR A 18 6.60 -13.95 -12.12
C THR A 18 7.53 -14.19 -13.30
N ARG A 19 8.12 -15.39 -13.34
CA ARG A 19 8.96 -15.90 -14.45
C ARG A 19 8.18 -15.87 -15.77
N PRO A 20 8.68 -15.23 -16.85
CA PRO A 20 8.30 -15.60 -18.19
C PRO A 20 9.14 -16.81 -18.64
N ALA A 21 8.46 -17.85 -19.10
CA ALA A 21 9.07 -18.96 -19.80
C ALA A 21 9.55 -18.52 -21.18
N SER A 22 10.87 -18.43 -21.39
CA SER A 22 11.57 -18.94 -22.58
C SER A 22 13.07 -18.74 -22.40
N ALA A 23 13.77 -19.82 -22.09
CA ALA A 23 15.23 -19.85 -22.15
C ALA A 23 15.62 -20.12 -23.61
N ARG A 24 16.24 -19.13 -24.27
CA ARG A 24 17.09 -19.38 -25.45
C ARG A 24 18.53 -19.35 -24.97
N GLU A 25 19.16 -20.51 -25.02
CA GLU A 25 20.58 -20.70 -24.75
C GLU A 25 21.42 -19.80 -25.66
N GLN A 26 22.22 -18.92 -25.07
CA GLN A 26 23.33 -18.27 -25.76
C GLN A 26 24.63 -18.88 -25.25
N LYS A 27 25.37 -19.46 -26.21
CA LYS A 27 26.65 -20.14 -26.05
C LYS A 27 27.68 -19.22 -25.39
N LEU A 28 28.37 -19.75 -24.38
CA LEU A 28 29.63 -19.19 -23.89
C LEU A 28 30.64 -19.14 -25.05
N VAL A 29 31.09 -17.93 -25.37
CA VAL A 29 32.29 -17.73 -26.19
C VAL A 29 33.47 -17.70 -25.24
N ASN A 30 34.32 -18.72 -25.35
CA ASN A 30 35.62 -18.77 -24.68
C ASN A 30 36.48 -17.61 -25.18
N PHE A 31 36.75 -16.63 -24.33
CA PHE A 31 37.85 -15.70 -24.53
C PHE A 31 39.09 -16.26 -23.87
N SER A 32 40.06 -16.61 -24.73
CA SER A 32 41.41 -17.03 -24.42
C SER A 32 42.13 -16.01 -23.53
N GLU A 33 42.90 -16.53 -22.56
CA GLU A 33 43.82 -15.79 -21.70
C GLU A 33 44.67 -14.81 -22.51
N SER A 34 44.39 -13.52 -22.32
CA SER A 34 45.26 -12.41 -22.70
C SER A 34 45.92 -11.92 -21.44
N SER A 35 47.20 -12.23 -21.31
CA SER A 35 48.13 -11.76 -20.29
C SER A 35 48.17 -10.23 -20.29
N LEU A 36 47.37 -9.60 -19.44
CA LEU A 36 47.50 -8.19 -19.08
C LEU A 36 47.82 -8.11 -17.59
N VAL A 37 49.12 -7.93 -17.37
CA VAL A 37 49.78 -7.32 -16.20
C VAL A 37 48.96 -7.37 -14.91
N GLN A 38 49.32 -8.29 -14.01
CA GLN A 38 49.08 -8.12 -12.58
C GLN A 38 49.92 -6.92 -12.12
N GLU A 39 49.39 -5.71 -12.31
CA GLU A 39 49.80 -4.58 -11.50
C GLU A 39 49.29 -4.88 -10.10
N ASN A 40 50.21 -5.18 -9.19
CA ASN A 40 49.93 -5.17 -7.77
C ASN A 40 49.37 -3.78 -7.44
N PHE A 41 48.06 -3.68 -7.25
CA PHE A 41 47.41 -2.50 -6.69
C PHE A 41 47.91 -2.33 -5.25
N THR A 42 49.03 -1.64 -5.09
CA THR A 42 49.53 -1.13 -3.81
C THR A 42 48.90 0.23 -3.45
N GLY A 43 47.87 0.66 -4.19
CA GLY A 43 47.28 1.99 -4.06
C GLY A 43 46.19 2.03 -3.00
N MET A 44 46.33 2.90 -2.00
CA MET A 44 45.16 3.48 -1.36
C MET A 44 44.21 3.95 -2.45
N LEU A 45 42.95 3.53 -2.39
CA LEU A 45 41.90 4.16 -3.19
C LEU A 45 41.98 5.67 -2.92
N PRO A 46 41.96 6.54 -3.96
CA PRO A 46 41.92 7.97 -3.74
C PRO A 46 40.75 8.28 -2.81
N VAL A 47 41.00 9.09 -1.78
CA VAL A 47 39.95 9.54 -0.85
C VAL A 47 38.94 10.30 -1.69
N LEU A 48 37.81 9.65 -1.99
CA LEU A 48 36.74 10.21 -2.77
C LEU A 48 35.95 11.15 -1.84
N PRO A 49 35.66 12.40 -2.25
CA PRO A 49 34.77 13.27 -1.48
C PRO A 49 33.41 12.59 -1.25
N LEU A 50 32.82 12.78 -0.06
CA LEU A 50 31.56 12.14 0.30
C LEU A 50 30.41 12.53 -0.64
N GLU A 51 30.45 13.73 -1.21
CA GLU A 51 29.47 14.23 -2.18
C GLU A 51 29.50 13.43 -3.48
N VAL A 52 30.68 13.02 -3.93
CA VAL A 52 30.82 12.18 -5.13
C VAL A 52 30.38 10.76 -4.83
N LEU A 53 30.68 10.24 -3.63
CA LEU A 53 30.17 8.95 -3.18
C LEU A 53 28.64 8.95 -3.11
N GLU A 54 28.03 10.01 -2.57
CA GLU A 54 26.59 10.20 -2.52
C GLU A 54 26.01 10.15 -3.93
N GLU A 55 26.57 10.91 -4.88
CA GLU A 55 26.11 10.91 -6.28
C GLU A 55 26.21 9.52 -6.94
N ILE A 56 27.27 8.76 -6.66
CA ILE A 56 27.39 7.37 -7.13
C ILE A 56 26.25 6.53 -6.54
N LEU A 57 26.06 6.59 -5.22
CA LEU A 57 25.02 5.82 -4.52
C LEU A 57 23.60 6.25 -4.90
N LEU A 58 23.38 7.49 -5.34
CA LEU A 58 22.10 7.95 -5.89
C LEU A 58 21.68 7.14 -7.12
N ASN A 59 22.63 6.65 -7.90
CA ASN A 59 22.41 5.84 -9.09
C ASN A 59 22.35 4.32 -8.82
N VAL A 60 22.61 3.89 -7.58
CA VAL A 60 22.52 2.49 -7.16
C VAL A 60 21.10 2.17 -6.67
N HIS A 61 20.64 0.94 -6.96
CA HIS A 61 19.33 0.47 -6.52
C HIS A 61 19.20 0.55 -4.99
N PRO A 62 18.09 1.12 -4.44
CA PRO A 62 17.95 1.39 -3.00
C PRO A 62 18.22 0.20 -2.08
N HIS A 63 17.78 -0.99 -2.50
CA HIS A 63 18.02 -2.22 -1.74
C HIS A 63 19.52 -2.54 -1.65
N GLN A 64 20.28 -2.37 -2.74
CA GLN A 64 21.73 -2.59 -2.73
C GLN A 64 22.45 -1.54 -1.89
N VAL A 65 21.99 -0.29 -1.93
CA VAL A 65 22.52 0.80 -1.09
C VAL A 65 22.48 0.40 0.39
N VAL A 66 21.35 -0.11 0.86
CA VAL A 66 21.16 -0.48 2.27
C VAL A 66 21.84 -1.80 2.63
N CYS A 67 21.66 -2.85 1.84
CA CYS A 67 22.07 -4.20 2.22
C CYS A 67 23.53 -4.53 1.85
N VAL A 68 24.11 -3.83 0.89
CA VAL A 68 25.46 -4.11 0.38
C VAL A 68 26.38 -2.92 0.60
N CYS A 69 26.06 -1.76 0.02
CA CYS A 69 26.94 -0.57 0.05
C CYS A 69 27.22 -0.11 1.48
N ARG A 70 26.20 -0.14 2.35
CA ARG A 70 26.33 0.20 3.78
C ARG A 70 27.35 -0.65 4.55
N LEU A 71 27.67 -1.85 4.06
CA LEU A 71 28.58 -2.79 4.73
C LEU A 71 30.03 -2.70 4.22
N VAL A 72 30.30 -1.86 3.22
CA VAL A 72 31.61 -1.75 2.57
C VAL A 72 32.67 -1.16 3.50
N CYS A 73 32.43 0.05 4.01
CA CYS A 73 33.31 0.73 4.97
C CYS A 73 32.53 1.77 5.79
N HIS A 74 33.21 2.42 6.74
CA HIS A 74 32.61 3.47 7.58
C HIS A 74 32.09 4.66 6.75
N GLU A 75 32.85 5.13 5.76
CA GLU A 75 32.47 6.29 4.94
C GLU A 75 31.22 6.01 4.11
N TRP A 76 31.13 4.81 3.51
CA TRP A 76 29.93 4.40 2.78
C TRP A 76 28.73 4.27 3.71
N LYS A 77 28.93 3.73 4.91
CA LYS A 77 27.88 3.67 5.91
C LYS A 77 27.38 5.06 6.31
N GLU A 78 28.27 6.03 6.46
CA GLU A 78 27.93 7.41 6.79
C GLU A 78 27.06 8.06 5.71
N VAL A 79 27.42 7.90 4.44
CA VAL A 79 26.61 8.40 3.31
C VAL A 79 25.28 7.64 3.18
N VAL A 80 25.27 6.32 3.39
CA VAL A 80 24.03 5.54 3.33
C VAL A 80 23.06 5.89 4.47
N ASP A 81 23.58 6.19 5.67
CA ASP A 81 22.77 6.60 6.81
C ASP A 81 22.44 8.11 6.80
N SER A 82 22.86 8.87 5.78
CA SER A 82 22.62 10.32 5.69
C SER A 82 21.21 10.66 5.17
N ASP A 83 20.62 11.71 5.70
CA ASP A 83 19.35 12.24 5.20
C ASP A 83 19.46 12.76 3.76
N SER A 84 20.62 13.33 3.38
CA SER A 84 20.85 13.94 2.06
C SER A 84 20.60 12.94 0.93
N LEU A 85 21.17 11.74 1.05
CA LEU A 85 21.06 10.68 0.05
C LEU A 85 19.60 10.30 -0.22
N TRP A 86 18.83 10.08 0.84
CA TRP A 86 17.44 9.62 0.74
C TRP A 86 16.48 10.73 0.35
N ARG A 87 16.71 11.95 0.83
CA ARG A 87 15.98 13.15 0.36
C ARG A 87 16.13 13.36 -1.14
N GLU A 88 17.35 13.22 -1.63
CA GLU A 88 17.67 13.42 -3.03
C GLU A 88 17.10 12.29 -3.90
N LYS A 89 17.15 11.03 -3.42
CA LYS A 89 16.42 9.91 -4.02
C LYS A 89 14.91 10.17 -4.10
N CYS A 90 14.29 10.64 -3.01
CA CYS A 90 12.88 11.04 -3.00
C CYS A 90 12.61 12.11 -4.06
N ARG A 91 13.44 13.16 -4.13
CA ARG A 91 13.30 14.24 -5.11
C ARG A 91 13.39 13.75 -6.55
N ARG A 92 14.36 12.89 -6.88
CA ARG A 92 14.56 12.31 -8.23
C ARG A 92 13.37 11.45 -8.68
N GLU A 93 12.74 10.75 -7.74
CA GLU A 93 11.57 9.89 -8.01
C GLU A 93 10.23 10.62 -7.81
N GLY A 94 10.24 11.90 -7.46
CA GLY A 94 9.04 12.72 -7.29
C GLY A 94 8.27 12.47 -5.98
N TYR A 95 8.87 11.79 -5.00
CA TYR A 95 8.29 11.63 -3.67
C TYR A 95 8.42 12.92 -2.88
N GLN A 96 7.27 13.52 -2.54
CA GLN A 96 7.19 14.76 -1.78
C GLN A 96 6.64 14.49 -0.39
N THR A 97 7.08 15.28 0.60
CA THR A 97 6.42 15.33 1.90
C THR A 97 5.09 16.04 1.74
N CYS A 98 4.02 15.52 2.35
CA CYS A 98 2.69 16.14 2.25
C CYS A 98 2.62 17.51 2.95
N ASP A 99 3.53 17.77 3.89
CA ASP A 99 3.67 19.04 4.60
C ASP A 99 5.16 19.44 4.56
N SER A 100 5.46 20.67 4.13
CA SER A 100 6.83 21.20 4.11
C SER A 100 7.34 21.53 5.51
N THR A 101 6.45 21.58 6.51
CA THR A 101 6.78 21.88 7.91
C THR A 101 7.10 20.64 8.74
N LYS A 102 6.74 19.43 8.25
CA LYS A 102 6.96 18.17 8.95
C LYS A 102 7.95 17.29 8.17
N LEU A 103 9.22 17.37 8.58
CA LEU A 103 10.28 16.53 8.01
C LEU A 103 10.16 15.11 8.59
N PRO A 104 10.32 14.06 7.76
CA PRO A 104 10.44 12.69 8.23
C PRO A 104 11.57 12.55 9.25
N GLU A 105 11.36 11.76 10.31
CA GLU A 105 12.42 11.40 11.27
C GLU A 105 13.50 10.51 10.62
N ASP A 106 13.11 9.72 9.62
CA ASP A 106 13.99 8.82 8.88
C ASP A 106 13.65 8.85 7.39
N TRP A 107 14.51 9.48 6.59
CA TRP A 107 14.29 9.65 5.16
C TRP A 107 14.42 8.34 4.36
N CYS A 108 15.23 7.40 4.82
CA CYS A 108 15.36 6.09 4.21
C CYS A 108 14.05 5.31 4.32
N LEU A 109 13.48 5.25 5.52
CA LEU A 109 12.16 4.66 5.77
C LEU A 109 11.07 5.35 4.96
N PHE A 110 11.05 6.68 4.98
CA PHE A 110 10.09 7.47 4.20
C PHE A 110 10.13 7.10 2.71
N TYR A 111 11.33 7.08 2.12
CA TYR A 111 11.54 6.71 0.73
C TYR A 111 10.96 5.32 0.42
N PHE A 112 11.29 4.33 1.24
CA PHE A 112 10.84 2.95 1.02
C PHE A 112 9.33 2.78 1.19
N LEU A 113 8.72 3.49 2.14
CA LEU A 113 7.26 3.50 2.32
C LEU A 113 6.55 4.18 1.15
N CYS A 114 7.06 5.32 0.68
CA CYS A 114 6.54 5.98 -0.52
C CYS A 114 6.64 5.06 -1.75
N LYS A 115 7.78 4.40 -1.94
CA LYS A 115 8.01 3.49 -3.06
C LYS A 115 7.12 2.25 -3.02
N LYS A 116 6.81 1.74 -1.83
CA LYS A 116 5.89 0.61 -1.63
C LYS A 116 4.41 0.99 -1.60
N ARG A 117 4.07 2.28 -1.57
CA ARG A 117 2.69 2.70 -1.38
C ARG A 117 1.81 2.22 -2.54
N HIS A 118 0.83 1.38 -2.23
CA HIS A 118 -0.19 0.92 -3.16
C HIS A 118 -1.43 0.48 -2.39
N ASN A 119 -2.56 0.36 -3.09
CA ASN A 119 -3.80 -0.13 -2.50
C ASN A 119 -3.70 -1.64 -2.23
N LEU A 120 -3.91 -2.03 -0.97
CA LEU A 120 -3.89 -3.42 -0.52
C LEU A 120 -5.22 -4.16 -0.77
N ILE A 121 -6.32 -3.43 -1.01
CA ILE A 121 -7.61 -4.03 -1.38
C ILE A 121 -7.55 -4.56 -2.81
N LYS A 122 -7.85 -5.84 -3.00
CA LYS A 122 -7.95 -6.45 -4.33
C LYS A 122 -9.33 -6.16 -4.93
N ASN A 123 -9.39 -5.98 -6.25
CA ASN A 123 -10.64 -5.71 -6.97
C ASN A 123 -11.52 -4.61 -6.31
N PRO A 124 -11.00 -3.39 -6.07
CA PRO A 124 -11.72 -2.33 -5.38
C PRO A 124 -12.85 -1.72 -6.23
N ARG A 125 -12.80 -1.87 -7.56
CA ARG A 125 -13.73 -1.27 -8.52
C ARG A 125 -14.69 -2.25 -9.19
N ALA A 126 -14.83 -3.47 -8.66
CA ALA A 126 -15.71 -4.49 -9.22
C ALA A 126 -15.40 -4.89 -10.68
N GLU A 127 -14.15 -4.76 -11.11
CA GLU A 127 -13.71 -5.16 -12.45
C GLU A 127 -13.79 -6.66 -12.65
N ASP A 128 -13.46 -7.41 -11.60
CA ASP A 128 -13.48 -8.87 -11.58
C ASP A 128 -14.64 -9.40 -10.73
N LYS A 129 -15.83 -8.84 -10.96
CA LYS A 129 -17.04 -9.15 -10.20
C LYS A 129 -16.79 -9.03 -8.69
N LEU A 130 -17.13 -10.06 -7.91
CA LEU A 130 -16.90 -10.13 -6.46
C LEU A 130 -15.60 -10.90 -6.09
N ASN A 131 -14.74 -11.23 -7.06
CA ASN A 131 -13.49 -11.94 -6.77
C ASN A 131 -12.62 -11.11 -5.82
N GLY A 132 -11.96 -11.81 -4.89
CA GLY A 132 -11.19 -11.21 -3.80
C GLY A 132 -12.02 -10.75 -2.61
N TRP A 133 -13.36 -10.69 -2.72
CA TRP A 133 -14.23 -10.32 -1.60
C TRP A 133 -14.91 -11.54 -0.97
N HIS A 134 -14.91 -11.61 0.35
CA HIS A 134 -15.68 -12.58 1.11
C HIS A 134 -17.05 -11.99 1.47
N ILE A 135 -18.12 -12.67 1.09
CA ILE A 135 -19.49 -12.21 1.36
C ILE A 135 -19.89 -12.67 2.78
N MET A 136 -20.21 -11.71 3.67
CA MET A 136 -20.71 -12.02 5.02
C MET A 136 -22.23 -12.15 5.04
N LYS A 137 -22.91 -11.27 4.30
CA LYS A 137 -24.36 -11.21 4.18
C LYS A 137 -24.69 -10.88 2.72
N ASN A 138 -25.72 -11.54 2.20
CA ASN A 138 -26.13 -11.45 0.81
C ASN A 138 -27.66 -11.48 0.72
N GLY A 139 -28.32 -10.59 1.45
CA GLY A 139 -29.78 -10.58 1.54
C GLY A 139 -30.47 -10.09 0.26
N GLY A 140 -31.78 -10.31 0.18
CA GLY A 140 -32.61 -9.92 -0.94
C GLY A 140 -32.10 -10.51 -2.27
N ASP A 141 -32.01 -9.68 -3.30
CA ASP A 141 -31.50 -10.07 -4.63
C ASP A 141 -29.97 -10.02 -4.70
N GLN A 142 -29.30 -10.10 -3.55
CA GLN A 142 -27.85 -10.24 -3.40
C GLN A 142 -27.05 -9.04 -3.89
N TRP A 143 -25.73 -9.09 -3.74
CA TRP A 143 -24.81 -8.14 -4.36
C TRP A 143 -24.87 -8.25 -5.89
N ASN A 144 -24.87 -7.11 -6.57
CA ASN A 144 -24.70 -7.03 -8.02
C ASN A 144 -23.67 -5.96 -8.39
N ILE A 145 -23.29 -5.93 -9.66
CA ILE A 145 -22.33 -4.98 -10.22
C ILE A 145 -23.08 -4.04 -11.16
N GLY A 146 -23.01 -2.74 -10.88
CA GLY A 146 -23.50 -1.70 -11.78
C GLY A 146 -22.35 -0.99 -12.48
N SER A 147 -22.67 -0.24 -13.53
CA SER A 147 -21.75 0.64 -14.25
C SER A 147 -22.38 2.01 -14.49
N VAL A 148 -21.56 3.05 -14.64
CA VAL A 148 -22.03 4.41 -14.99
C VAL A 148 -21.73 4.68 -16.47
N GLY A 149 -22.75 4.61 -17.32
CA GLY A 149 -22.72 5.12 -18.70
C GLY A 149 -22.43 4.09 -19.81
N PRO A 150 -22.79 4.40 -21.07
CA PRO A 150 -22.55 3.53 -22.23
C PRO A 150 -21.23 3.76 -22.97
N ASN A 151 -20.44 4.83 -22.72
CA ASN A 151 -19.36 5.24 -23.64
C ASN A 151 -18.11 6.00 -23.13
N ASP A 152 -17.89 6.30 -21.85
CA ASP A 152 -16.53 6.67 -21.40
C ASP A 152 -16.35 6.62 -19.88
N THR A 153 -15.23 6.05 -19.45
CA THR A 153 -14.85 5.55 -18.11
C THR A 153 -15.72 4.42 -17.55
N ASP A 154 -15.23 3.17 -17.67
CA ASP A 154 -15.77 1.92 -17.11
C ASP A 154 -15.83 1.92 -15.56
N LEU A 155 -16.40 2.94 -14.92
CA LEU A 155 -16.57 2.95 -13.47
C LEU A 155 -17.66 1.94 -13.10
N LYS A 156 -17.20 0.76 -12.69
CA LYS A 156 -18.02 -0.26 -12.07
C LYS A 156 -18.10 -0.05 -10.57
N TYR A 157 -19.18 -0.53 -9.98
CA TYR A 157 -19.43 -0.47 -8.56
C TYR A 157 -20.23 -1.68 -8.10
N PHE A 158 -20.08 -2.00 -6.82
CA PHE A 158 -20.93 -2.97 -6.15
C PHE A 158 -22.21 -2.29 -5.69
N VAL A 159 -23.36 -2.94 -5.85
CA VAL A 159 -24.66 -2.43 -5.39
C VAL A 159 -25.36 -3.46 -4.51
N THR A 160 -25.93 -2.98 -3.40
CA THR A 160 -26.69 -3.79 -2.45
C THR A 160 -28.17 -3.85 -2.81
N SER A 161 -28.87 -4.84 -2.24
CA SER A 161 -30.31 -5.05 -2.46
C SER A 161 -31.13 -4.46 -1.30
N TYR A 162 -32.36 -4.94 -1.10
CA TYR A 162 -33.31 -4.47 -0.09
C TYR A 162 -33.10 -5.06 1.31
N GLU A 163 -32.40 -6.19 1.41
CA GLU A 163 -31.91 -6.69 2.69
C GLU A 163 -30.40 -6.45 2.82
N THR A 164 -29.88 -6.60 4.04
CA THR A 164 -28.48 -6.31 4.35
C THR A 164 -27.52 -7.17 3.53
N CYS A 165 -26.67 -6.49 2.76
CA CYS A 165 -25.56 -7.06 2.02
C CYS A 165 -24.25 -6.51 2.58
N MET A 166 -23.35 -7.39 3.02
CA MET A 166 -22.04 -7.02 3.59
C MET A 166 -20.96 -7.91 3.01
N LYS A 167 -19.82 -7.31 2.64
CA LYS A 167 -18.63 -8.04 2.17
C LYS A 167 -17.38 -7.53 2.88
N PHE A 168 -16.36 -8.36 2.93
CA PHE A 168 -15.08 -8.01 3.55
C PHE A 168 -13.87 -8.53 2.78
N GLN A 169 -12.73 -7.90 3.02
CA GLN A 169 -11.41 -8.43 2.73
C GLN A 169 -10.57 -8.49 4.00
N LEU A 170 -9.82 -9.58 4.14
CA LEU A 170 -8.82 -9.73 5.19
C LEU A 170 -7.44 -9.64 4.55
N ILE A 171 -6.76 -8.53 4.80
CA ILE A 171 -5.41 -8.26 4.30
C ILE A 171 -4.42 -8.85 5.30
N ASP A 172 -3.53 -9.73 4.84
CA ASP A 172 -2.36 -10.17 5.60
C ASP A 172 -1.19 -9.22 5.30
N LEU A 173 -0.77 -8.47 6.32
CA LEU A 173 0.26 -7.47 6.16
C LEU A 173 1.62 -8.09 5.85
N GLU A 174 1.93 -9.28 6.37
CA GLU A 174 3.20 -9.93 6.12
C GLU A 174 3.28 -10.47 4.69
N GLU A 175 2.18 -10.98 4.14
CA GLU A 175 2.09 -11.39 2.72
C GLU A 175 2.22 -10.19 1.78
N GLU A 176 1.67 -9.03 2.14
CA GLU A 176 1.89 -7.76 1.45
C GLU A 176 3.30 -7.17 1.74
N GLY A 177 4.13 -7.89 2.50
CA GLY A 177 5.54 -7.62 2.79
C GLY A 177 5.79 -6.68 3.97
N TYR A 178 4.80 -6.30 4.75
CA TYR A 178 4.97 -5.49 5.96
C TYR A 178 5.25 -6.40 7.15
N ARG A 179 6.52 -6.51 7.51
CA ARG A 179 6.98 -7.44 8.56
C ARG A 179 6.40 -7.10 9.94
N PRO A 180 6.17 -8.13 10.78
CA PRO A 180 5.76 -7.99 12.18
C PRO A 180 6.51 -6.92 12.98
N SER A 181 7.86 -6.97 13.01
CA SER A 181 8.70 -6.03 13.76
C SER A 181 8.51 -4.58 13.29
N PHE A 182 8.47 -4.39 11.96
CA PHE A 182 8.25 -3.08 11.37
C PHE A 182 6.89 -2.48 11.77
N MET A 183 5.83 -3.29 11.75
CA MET A 183 4.50 -2.86 12.18
C MET A 183 4.41 -2.59 13.69
N ASP A 184 5.24 -3.25 14.50
CA ASP A 184 5.25 -3.10 15.96
C ASP A 184 6.01 -1.85 16.40
N ASP A 185 7.19 -1.61 15.82
CA ASP A 185 8.11 -0.56 16.23
C ASP A 185 7.81 0.78 15.54
N PHE A 186 7.59 0.76 14.21
CA PHE A 186 7.40 1.98 13.44
C PHE A 186 5.94 2.43 13.40
N GLN A 187 5.00 1.48 13.37
CA GLN A 187 3.56 1.74 13.32
C GLN A 187 3.18 2.78 12.25
N PRO A 188 3.50 2.53 10.95
CA PRO A 188 3.18 3.48 9.87
C PRO A 188 1.68 3.77 9.80
N ASP A 189 1.32 4.97 9.34
CA ASP A 189 -0.08 5.36 9.20
C ASP A 189 -0.80 4.40 8.24
N ILE A 190 -1.97 3.92 8.67
CA ILE A 190 -2.84 3.08 7.84
C ILE A 190 -4.03 3.93 7.41
N ILE A 191 -4.02 4.32 6.14
CA ILE A 191 -5.06 5.15 5.54
C ILE A 191 -6.10 4.24 4.89
N ILE A 192 -7.36 4.45 5.22
CA ILE A 192 -8.47 3.76 4.57
C ILE A 192 -9.36 4.78 3.86
N SER A 193 -9.89 4.38 2.72
CA SER A 193 -10.92 5.14 2.03
C SER A 193 -11.95 4.24 1.36
N ASP A 194 -13.16 4.75 1.21
CA ASP A 194 -14.23 4.07 0.47
C ASP A 194 -15.14 5.08 -0.20
N TRP A 195 -15.58 4.79 -1.43
CA TRP A 195 -16.53 5.64 -2.14
C TRP A 195 -17.90 5.00 -2.13
N TYR A 196 -18.92 5.78 -1.78
CA TYR A 196 -20.30 5.31 -1.67
C TYR A 196 -21.30 6.33 -2.20
N ALA A 197 -22.42 5.86 -2.77
CA ALA A 197 -23.47 6.71 -3.30
C ALA A 197 -24.86 6.08 -3.17
N PRO A 198 -25.87 6.79 -2.64
CA PRO A 198 -27.26 6.35 -2.70
C PRO A 198 -27.81 6.52 -4.11
N ARG A 199 -28.95 5.91 -4.43
CA ARG A 199 -29.75 6.32 -5.59
C ARG A 199 -30.58 7.56 -5.24
N SER A 200 -31.01 8.32 -6.24
CA SER A 200 -31.90 9.47 -6.01
C SER A 200 -33.34 9.03 -5.71
N ASP A 201 -33.81 7.97 -6.34
CA ASP A 201 -35.19 7.47 -6.26
C ASP A 201 -35.45 6.50 -5.09
N CYS A 202 -34.42 6.10 -4.34
CA CYS A 202 -34.55 5.19 -3.20
C CYS A 202 -33.62 5.61 -2.05
N GLY A 203 -34.15 5.58 -0.83
CA GLY A 203 -33.33 5.72 0.36
C GLY A 203 -32.47 4.48 0.59
N SER A 204 -31.30 4.66 1.19
CA SER A 204 -30.36 3.56 1.43
C SER A 204 -29.51 3.80 2.68
N VAL A 205 -28.93 2.71 3.16
CA VAL A 205 -28.07 2.66 4.34
C VAL A 205 -26.67 2.25 3.92
N TYR A 206 -25.66 2.94 4.43
CA TYR A 206 -24.25 2.61 4.26
C TYR A 206 -23.59 2.34 5.62
N GLU A 207 -22.86 1.23 5.69
CA GLU A 207 -22.11 0.79 6.85
C GLU A 207 -20.67 0.42 6.45
N ILE A 208 -19.71 0.82 7.27
CA ILE A 208 -18.29 0.46 7.12
C ILE A 208 -17.70 0.14 8.50
N CYS A 209 -16.87 -0.90 8.55
CA CYS A 209 -16.12 -1.27 9.73
C CYS A 209 -14.73 -1.76 9.30
N VAL A 210 -13.68 -1.10 9.79
CA VAL A 210 -12.30 -1.53 9.57
C VAL A 210 -11.66 -1.90 10.90
N GLU A 211 -11.08 -3.09 10.99
CA GLU A 211 -10.44 -3.60 12.19
C GLU A 211 -8.96 -3.87 11.93
N LEU A 212 -8.09 -3.34 12.79
CA LEU A 212 -6.69 -3.76 12.87
C LEU A 212 -6.62 -4.96 13.81
N LEU A 213 -6.15 -6.10 13.33
CA LEU A 213 -6.19 -7.37 14.06
C LEU A 213 -4.79 -7.88 14.37
N ASN A 214 -4.67 -8.61 15.49
CA ASN A 214 -3.45 -9.30 15.87
C ASN A 214 -3.27 -10.67 15.17
N GLN A 215 -2.20 -11.38 15.49
CA GLN A 215 -1.90 -12.73 14.95
C GLN A 215 -3.05 -13.73 15.13
N LYS A 216 -3.83 -13.60 16.21
CA LYS A 216 -5.00 -14.45 16.50
C LYS A 216 -6.29 -13.93 15.84
N LYS A 217 -6.18 -12.98 14.91
CA LYS A 217 -7.29 -12.28 14.23
C LYS A 217 -8.27 -11.61 15.21
N LYS A 218 -7.78 -11.20 16.39
CA LYS A 218 -8.56 -10.42 17.37
C LYS A 218 -8.33 -8.92 17.18
N PRO A 219 -9.36 -8.08 17.33
CA PRO A 219 -9.23 -6.64 17.11
C PRO A 219 -8.35 -5.97 18.17
N ILE A 220 -7.42 -5.14 17.71
CA ILE A 220 -6.59 -4.21 18.50
C ILE A 220 -7.22 -2.81 18.43
N ARG A 221 -7.51 -2.36 17.21
CA ARG A 221 -8.21 -1.10 16.93
C ARG A 221 -9.36 -1.35 15.97
N LYS A 222 -10.39 -0.53 16.06
CA LYS A 222 -11.58 -0.60 15.23
C LYS A 222 -12.03 0.81 14.87
N PHE A 223 -12.29 1.01 13.58
CA PHE A 223 -13.02 2.15 13.05
C PHE A 223 -14.38 1.66 12.60
N SER A 224 -15.43 2.21 13.20
CA SER A 224 -16.83 1.86 12.93
C SER A 224 -17.67 3.09 13.21
N PRO A 225 -17.74 4.05 12.26
CA PRO A 225 -18.54 5.24 12.42
C PRO A 225 -20.02 4.90 12.48
N ASP A 226 -20.84 5.88 12.86
CA ASP A 226 -22.29 5.74 12.80
C ASP A 226 -22.75 5.44 11.37
N THR A 227 -23.80 4.64 11.27
CA THR A 227 -24.43 4.27 10.01
C THR A 227 -24.90 5.52 9.26
N VAL A 228 -24.53 5.62 7.99
CA VAL A 228 -24.98 6.72 7.13
C VAL A 228 -26.31 6.34 6.48
N ILE A 229 -27.31 7.21 6.63
CA ILE A 229 -28.66 6.97 6.12
C ILE A 229 -29.01 8.06 5.12
N PHE A 230 -29.38 7.65 3.92
CA PHE A 230 -29.88 8.52 2.86
C PHE A 230 -31.39 8.39 2.72
N GLN A 231 -32.08 9.53 2.66
CA GLN A 231 -33.52 9.57 2.41
C GLN A 231 -33.84 9.38 0.94
N GLN A 232 -35.07 8.96 0.64
CA GLN A 232 -35.58 8.93 -0.73
C GLN A 232 -35.66 10.36 -1.30
N TRP A 233 -35.54 10.50 -2.62
CA TRP A 233 -35.58 11.78 -3.33
C TRP A 233 -34.43 12.72 -2.92
N ASN A 234 -33.25 12.13 -2.69
CA ASN A 234 -32.02 12.87 -2.43
C ASN A 234 -31.29 13.22 -3.74
N ASP A 235 -30.42 14.22 -3.67
CA ASP A 235 -29.54 14.69 -4.75
C ASP A 235 -28.05 14.33 -4.50
N GLN A 236 -27.80 13.41 -3.57
CA GLN A 236 -26.46 13.08 -3.12
C GLN A 236 -25.68 12.36 -4.21
N LYS A 237 -24.43 12.78 -4.38
CA LYS A 237 -23.49 12.19 -5.33
C LYS A 237 -22.63 11.14 -4.62
N TRP A 238 -21.58 10.71 -5.30
CA TRP A 238 -20.52 9.92 -4.69
C TRP A 238 -19.86 10.69 -3.54
N ASN A 239 -19.87 10.08 -2.36
CA ASN A 239 -19.22 10.56 -1.16
C ASN A 239 -17.99 9.69 -0.88
N GLN A 240 -16.97 10.28 -0.25
CA GLN A 240 -15.77 9.56 0.18
C GLN A 240 -15.74 9.48 1.70
N MET A 241 -15.63 8.26 2.22
CA MET A 241 -15.29 7.99 3.61
C MET A 241 -13.77 7.85 3.71
N THR A 242 -13.14 8.48 4.70
CA THR A 242 -11.71 8.32 4.97
C THR A 242 -11.44 8.18 6.47
N HIS A 243 -10.42 7.40 6.82
CA HIS A 243 -9.92 7.32 8.20
C HIS A 243 -8.43 7.00 8.18
N VAL A 244 -7.70 7.45 9.20
CA VAL A 244 -6.28 7.14 9.37
C VAL A 244 -6.07 6.56 10.76
N PHE A 245 -5.59 5.32 10.81
CA PHE A 245 -5.09 4.76 12.07
C PHE A 245 -3.66 5.22 12.28
N LYS A 246 -3.43 5.90 13.40
CA LYS A 246 -2.10 6.32 13.89
C LYS A 246 -1.88 5.76 15.28
N ASN A 247 -0.63 5.53 15.67
CA ASN A 247 -0.27 5.13 17.03
C ASN A 247 -1.15 3.98 17.56
N TYR A 248 -1.41 2.98 16.71
CA TYR A 248 -2.37 1.92 17.01
C TYR A 248 -1.88 0.90 18.04
N GLY A 249 -0.60 0.95 18.39
CA GLY A 249 0.07 0.02 19.28
C GLY A 249 0.63 -1.20 18.54
N PRO A 250 1.57 -1.94 19.15
CA PRO A 250 2.16 -3.10 18.51
C PRO A 250 1.17 -4.26 18.37
N GLY A 251 1.51 -5.20 17.49
CA GLY A 251 0.84 -6.47 17.31
C GLY A 251 -0.09 -6.55 16.11
N VAL A 252 -0.23 -5.50 15.31
CA VAL A 252 -1.07 -5.50 14.10
C VAL A 252 -0.45 -6.40 13.03
N ARG A 253 -1.25 -7.36 12.52
CA ARG A 253 -0.85 -8.36 11.51
C ARG A 253 -1.85 -8.46 10.36
N TYR A 254 -3.11 -8.15 10.62
CA TYR A 254 -4.14 -8.17 9.60
C TYR A 254 -4.98 -6.89 9.64
N ILE A 255 -5.54 -6.54 8.49
CA ILE A 255 -6.57 -5.52 8.37
C ILE A 255 -7.82 -6.18 7.83
N ARG A 256 -8.93 -6.09 8.56
CA ARG A 256 -10.24 -6.52 8.07
C ARG A 256 -11.03 -5.29 7.64
N PHE A 257 -11.26 -5.17 6.34
CA PHE A 257 -12.08 -4.10 5.75
C PHE A 257 -13.47 -4.65 5.44
N ILE A 258 -14.51 -4.12 6.08
CA ILE A 258 -15.91 -4.54 5.91
C ILE A 258 -16.73 -3.34 5.47
N HIS A 259 -17.58 -3.51 4.47
CA HIS A 259 -18.58 -2.51 4.12
C HIS A 259 -19.83 -3.12 3.50
N GLY A 260 -20.88 -2.32 3.42
CA GLY A 260 -22.11 -2.70 2.77
C GLY A 260 -23.29 -1.87 3.23
N GLY A 261 -24.47 -2.46 3.20
CA GLY A 261 -25.71 -1.75 3.46
C GLY A 261 -26.92 -2.44 2.85
N LYS A 262 -27.98 -1.65 2.67
CA LYS A 262 -29.26 -2.06 2.07
C LYS A 262 -30.07 -0.85 1.64
N ASP A 263 -31.17 -1.07 0.95
CA ASP A 263 -32.20 -0.04 0.77
C ASP A 263 -33.01 0.23 2.06
N THR A 264 -33.84 1.26 2.04
CA THR A 264 -34.81 1.56 3.12
C THR A 264 -36.27 1.40 2.71
N GLN A 265 -36.55 1.10 1.43
CA GLN A 265 -37.92 1.01 0.89
C GLN A 265 -38.41 -0.42 0.70
N PHE A 266 -37.52 -1.41 0.89
CA PHE A 266 -37.78 -2.83 0.69
C PHE A 266 -38.22 -3.15 -0.76
N TRP A 267 -37.56 -2.54 -1.74
CA TRP A 267 -37.88 -2.70 -3.15
C TRP A 267 -37.03 -3.79 -3.78
N ALA A 268 -37.70 -4.79 -4.36
CA ALA A 268 -37.03 -5.87 -5.11
C ALA A 268 -36.07 -5.29 -6.17
N GLY A 269 -34.89 -5.89 -6.30
CA GLY A 269 -33.78 -5.41 -7.12
C GLY A 269 -32.64 -4.75 -6.33
N TRP A 270 -31.89 -3.89 -7.01
CA TRP A 270 -30.65 -3.27 -6.51
C TRP A 270 -30.86 -1.77 -6.27
N TYR A 271 -31.64 -1.48 -5.24
CA TYR A 271 -31.98 -0.12 -4.83
C TYR A 271 -31.19 0.36 -3.60
N GLY A 272 -30.33 -0.49 -3.04
CA GLY A 272 -29.50 -0.15 -1.89
C GLY A 272 -28.30 0.74 -2.23
N ILE A 273 -27.37 0.84 -1.27
CA ILE A 273 -26.15 1.62 -1.42
C ILE A 273 -25.24 1.04 -2.52
N ARG A 274 -24.59 1.94 -3.26
CA ARG A 274 -23.52 1.65 -4.23
C ARG A 274 -22.17 1.95 -3.59
N VAL A 275 -21.19 1.05 -3.73
CA VAL A 275 -19.82 1.22 -3.20
C VAL A 275 -18.76 0.85 -4.23
N THR A 276 -17.65 1.58 -4.26
CA THR A 276 -16.53 1.33 -5.19
C THR A 276 -15.23 2.00 -4.70
N ASN A 277 -14.14 1.76 -5.42
CA ASN A 277 -12.85 2.42 -5.23
C ASN A 277 -12.35 2.40 -3.77
N SER A 278 -12.62 1.30 -3.06
CA SER A 278 -12.15 1.06 -1.69
C SER A 278 -10.63 0.97 -1.67
N SER A 279 -9.98 1.59 -0.68
CA SER A 279 -8.53 1.55 -0.53
C SER A 279 -8.09 1.35 0.91
N VAL A 280 -7.01 0.59 1.07
CA VAL A 280 -6.21 0.51 2.28
C VAL A 280 -4.76 0.72 1.86
N GLU A 281 -4.11 1.74 2.39
CA GLU A 281 -2.72 2.10 2.07
C GLU A 281 -1.91 2.26 3.35
N ILE A 282 -0.66 1.80 3.31
CA ILE A 282 0.33 2.03 4.38
C ILE A 282 1.21 3.19 3.94
N CYS A 283 1.20 4.26 4.71
CA CYS A 283 1.90 5.50 4.40
C CYS A 283 2.97 5.81 5.46
N PRO A 284 4.03 6.55 5.09
CA PRO A 284 4.92 7.11 6.09
C PRO A 284 4.12 7.99 7.06
N SER A 285 4.30 7.79 8.36
CA SER A 285 3.72 8.66 9.37
C SER A 285 4.37 10.03 9.25
N MET A 286 3.57 11.06 8.99
CA MET A 286 4.06 12.45 8.86
C MET A 286 3.70 13.31 10.06
N ASP A 287 3.08 12.74 11.09
CA ASP A 287 2.58 13.48 12.24
C ASP A 287 3.22 13.01 13.56
N ARG A 288 4.00 13.91 14.15
CA ARG A 288 3.89 14.22 15.58
C ARG A 288 3.23 15.59 15.74
#